data_AF-A0A7S2QP61-F1
#
_entry.id   AF-A0A7S2QP61-F1
#
_cell.length_a   1.000
_cell.length_b   1.000
_cell.length_c   1.000
_cell.angle_alpha   90.00
_cell.angle_beta   90.00
_cell.angle_gamma   90.00
#
_symmetry.space_group_name_H-M   'P 1'
#
loop_
_entity.id
_entity.type
_entity.pdbx_description
1 polymer ?
#
loop_
_entity_poly.entity_id
_entity_poly.type
_entity_poly.pdbx_seq_one_letter_code
_entity_poly.pdbx_strand_id
1 'polypeptide(L)'
;MFNMFSCCASGVEVEQAVEPTGALEEQACAVKEVQANDVCDAVGLECTFRHGDVDVPVTFTRRPLGFTFVNKAPIVVTDVTPVGAAAGVKAGMTLTSVGDVAVGAASGKEYGDVFKALQQAVDRLPLGEA
;
A
#
# COMPACT_ATOMS: atom_id res chain seq x y z
N MET A 1 35.62 -58.66 22.87
CA MET A 1 35.43 -58.44 24.31
C MET A 1 35.48 -56.93 24.54
N PHE A 2 34.34 -56.32 24.91
CA PHE A 2 34.11 -54.95 25.41
C PHE A 2 34.71 -53.78 24.59
N ASN A 3 33.96 -53.01 23.80
CA ASN A 3 32.80 -52.14 24.06
C ASN A 3 33.15 -50.84 24.83
N MET A 4 32.72 -49.71 24.24
CA MET A 4 31.90 -48.65 24.88
C MET A 4 32.55 -47.28 25.24
N PHE A 5 31.89 -46.21 24.73
CA PHE A 5 31.92 -44.75 25.06
C PHE A 5 33.09 -43.91 24.49
N SER A 6 32.94 -42.66 24.00
CA SER A 6 31.84 -41.72 23.78
C SER A 6 32.38 -40.45 23.07
N CYS A 7 31.46 -39.62 22.55
CA CYS A 7 31.56 -38.15 22.33
C CYS A 7 32.12 -37.59 21.00
N CYS A 8 31.17 -37.33 20.08
CA CYS A 8 30.77 -36.03 19.49
C CYS A 8 31.84 -34.96 19.09
N ALA A 9 31.95 -34.80 17.76
CA ALA A 9 31.88 -33.58 16.93
C ALA A 9 32.48 -32.23 17.41
N SER A 10 33.38 -31.65 16.59
CA SER A 10 33.43 -30.21 16.24
C SER A 10 34.60 -29.84 15.29
N GLY A 11 34.38 -28.82 14.45
CA GLY A 11 35.38 -28.10 13.62
C GLY A 11 35.13 -28.32 12.11
N VAL A 12 34.48 -27.46 11.31
CA VAL A 12 34.59 -26.01 11.01
C VAL A 12 35.96 -25.61 10.48
N GLU A 13 36.05 -25.48 9.16
CA GLU A 13 36.94 -24.56 8.45
C GLU A 13 36.20 -24.07 7.19
N VAL A 14 35.84 -22.79 7.17
CA VAL A 14 35.47 -22.05 5.95
C VAL A 14 36.50 -20.94 5.82
N GLU A 15 37.38 -21.11 4.86
CA GLU A 15 38.24 -20.05 4.35
C GLU A 15 37.43 -19.29 3.29
N GLN A 16 37.43 -17.96 3.35
CA GLN A 16 37.97 -17.08 2.30
C GLN A 16 37.29 -15.70 2.29
N ALA A 17 38.15 -14.69 2.36
CA ALA A 17 37.86 -13.27 2.36
C ALA A 17 37.44 -12.74 0.98
N VAL A 18 36.60 -11.68 0.97
CA VAL A 18 36.81 -10.49 0.14
C VAL A 18 35.81 -9.38 0.53
N GLU A 19 36.34 -8.27 1.05
CA GLU A 19 35.73 -6.94 0.94
C GLU A 19 36.31 -6.32 -0.35
N PRO A 20 35.55 -5.51 -1.13
CA PRO A 20 35.52 -4.09 -0.77
C PRO A 20 34.24 -3.31 -1.17
N THR A 21 33.92 -2.33 -0.32
CA THR A 21 33.60 -0.93 -0.64
C THR A 21 32.73 -0.64 -1.87
N GLY A 22 31.49 -0.26 -1.61
CA GLY A 22 30.61 0.46 -2.55
C GLY A 22 29.57 1.26 -1.77
N ALA A 23 29.53 2.55 -2.02
CA ALA A 23 28.86 3.57 -1.25
C ALA A 23 27.32 3.48 -1.28
N LEU A 24 26.73 3.76 -0.11
CA LEU A 24 25.52 4.56 0.10
C LEU A 24 24.31 4.25 -0.81
N GLU A 25 23.39 3.39 -0.34
CA GLU A 25 21.95 3.71 -0.35
C GLU A 25 21.32 3.12 0.92
N GLU A 26 20.82 4.04 1.74
CA GLU A 26 20.14 3.79 3.00
C GLU A 26 18.71 3.27 2.75
N GLN A 27 18.41 2.18 3.45
CA GLN A 27 17.10 1.89 4.05
C GLN A 27 15.96 1.51 3.08
N ALA A 28 15.95 0.23 2.74
CA ALA A 28 14.82 -0.69 2.96
C ALA A 28 13.42 -0.07 3.04
N CYS A 29 12.77 0.13 1.88
CA CYS A 29 11.34 -0.18 1.84
C CYS A 29 11.20 -1.69 1.74
N ALA A 30 11.06 -2.33 2.90
CA ALA A 30 10.61 -3.70 3.00
C ALA A 30 9.31 -3.84 2.19
N VAL A 31 9.39 -4.50 1.03
CA VAL A 31 8.22 -4.97 0.30
C VAL A 31 7.60 -6.05 1.18
N LYS A 32 6.67 -5.67 2.04
CA LYS A 32 5.64 -6.59 2.49
C LYS A 32 4.61 -6.63 1.38
N GLU A 33 4.72 -7.67 0.55
CA GLU A 33 3.58 -8.24 -0.13
C GLU A 33 2.46 -8.40 0.90
N VAL A 34 1.43 -7.56 0.82
CA VAL A 34 0.20 -7.76 1.59
C VAL A 34 -0.78 -8.46 0.68
N GLN A 35 -1.08 -9.67 1.11
CA GLN A 35 -1.90 -10.69 0.47
C GLN A 35 -3.24 -10.13 -0.01
N ALA A 36 -3.54 -10.36 -1.28
CA ALA A 36 -4.89 -10.34 -1.82
C ALA A 36 -5.69 -11.47 -1.14
N ASN A 37 -6.25 -11.17 0.02
CA ASN A 37 -7.28 -12.00 0.62
C ASN A 37 -8.61 -11.59 0.01
N ASP A 38 -9.18 -12.48 -0.82
CA ASP A 38 -10.60 -12.52 -1.12
C ASP A 38 -11.45 -12.30 0.14
N VAL A 39 -12.12 -11.15 0.23
CA VAL A 39 -13.39 -11.07 0.95
C VAL A 39 -14.38 -10.32 0.06
N CYS A 40 -15.12 -11.11 -0.70
CA CYS A 40 -16.41 -10.72 -1.26
C CYS A 40 -17.37 -10.28 -0.15
N ASP A 41 -18.20 -9.28 -0.46
CA ASP A 41 -19.35 -8.78 0.33
C ASP A 41 -19.12 -7.80 1.50
N ALA A 42 -18.01 -7.05 1.52
CA ALA A 42 -17.99 -5.77 2.21
C ALA A 42 -18.49 -4.67 1.25
N VAL A 43 -19.61 -4.01 1.58
CA VAL A 43 -20.14 -2.84 0.84
C VAL A 43 -19.27 -1.61 1.11
N GLY A 44 -17.98 -1.72 0.78
CA GLY A 44 -16.97 -0.72 1.09
C GLY A 44 -15.88 -0.69 0.00
N LEU A 45 -15.45 0.51 -0.34
CA LEU A 45 -14.35 0.79 -1.23
C LEU A 45 -13.10 1.05 -0.40
N GLU A 46 -12.15 0.13 -0.44
CA GLU A 46 -10.81 0.38 0.09
C GLU A 46 -10.04 1.27 -0.89
N CYS A 47 -9.35 2.28 -0.39
CA CYS A 47 -8.43 3.12 -1.15
C CYS A 47 -7.16 3.29 -0.34
N THR A 48 -6.01 3.21 -1.01
CA THR A 48 -4.73 3.47 -0.37
C THR A 48 -4.22 4.84 -0.77
N PHE A 49 -3.84 5.61 0.24
CA PHE A 49 -3.32 6.96 0.09
C PHE A 49 -1.90 7.03 0.63
N ARG A 50 -0.95 7.49 -0.18
CA ARG A 50 0.40 7.76 0.26
C ARG A 50 0.53 9.17 0.83
N HIS A 51 1.06 9.27 2.03
CA HIS A 51 1.41 10.51 2.70
C HIS A 51 2.91 10.50 3.04
N GLY A 52 3.72 11.20 2.24
CA GLY A 52 5.18 11.09 2.31
C GLY A 52 5.63 9.67 1.93
N ASP A 53 6.19 8.94 2.89
CA ASP A 53 6.64 7.55 2.69
C ASP A 53 5.71 6.49 3.33
N VAL A 54 4.55 6.92 3.83
CA VAL A 54 3.60 6.02 4.50
C VAL A 54 2.37 5.83 3.63
N ASP A 55 2.04 4.57 3.34
CA ASP A 55 0.76 4.18 2.76
C ASP A 55 -0.32 4.06 3.85
N VAL A 56 -1.40 4.79 3.66
CA VAL A 56 -2.54 4.91 4.57
C VAL A 56 -3.75 4.29 3.88
N PRO A 57 -4.16 3.06 4.26
CA PRO A 57 -5.40 2.47 3.77
C PRO A 57 -6.60 3.17 4.41
N VAL A 58 -7.59 3.49 3.58
CA VAL A 58 -8.84 4.16 3.95
C VAL A 58 -9.99 3.39 3.32
N THR A 59 -10.94 2.94 4.13
CA THR A 59 -12.13 2.23 3.65
C THR A 59 -13.33 3.16 3.69
N PHE A 60 -13.94 3.41 2.53
CA PHE A 60 -15.17 4.17 2.41
C PHE A 60 -16.36 3.22 2.30
N THR A 61 -17.39 3.40 3.12
CA THR A 61 -18.60 2.55 3.08
C THR A 61 -19.78 3.23 2.40
N ARG A 62 -19.66 4.53 2.12
CA ARG A 62 -20.73 5.39 1.58
C ARG A 62 -20.16 6.43 0.64
N ARG A 63 -20.99 6.91 -0.29
CA ARG A 63 -20.71 8.10 -1.10
C ARG A 63 -21.51 9.30 -0.60
N PRO A 64 -20.99 10.54 -0.67
CA PRO A 64 -19.72 10.94 -1.29
C PRO A 64 -18.48 10.60 -0.44
N LEU A 65 -17.32 10.36 -1.08
CA LEU A 65 -16.05 10.09 -0.38
C LEU A 65 -15.54 11.29 0.42
N GLY A 66 -15.98 12.50 0.04
CA GLY A 66 -15.76 13.71 0.82
C GLY A 66 -14.37 14.34 0.68
N PHE A 67 -13.73 14.21 -0.47
CA PHE A 67 -12.48 14.92 -0.77
C PHE A 67 -12.46 15.43 -2.21
N THR A 68 -11.66 16.47 -2.46
CA THR A 68 -11.44 17.09 -3.77
C THR A 68 -9.97 16.93 -4.15
N PHE A 69 -9.71 16.83 -5.44
CA PHE A 69 -8.37 16.67 -6.01
C PHE A 69 -8.25 17.42 -7.33
N VAL A 70 -7.03 17.64 -7.79
CA VAL A 70 -6.76 18.20 -9.11
C VAL A 70 -6.97 17.16 -10.22
N ASN A 71 -7.45 17.61 -11.38
CA ASN A 71 -7.62 16.78 -12.57
C ASN A 71 -6.27 16.44 -13.25
N LYS A 72 -5.32 15.90 -12.50
CA LYS A 72 -3.97 15.56 -12.94
C LYS A 72 -3.54 14.25 -12.25
N ALA A 73 -2.76 13.44 -12.95
CA ALA A 73 -2.08 12.29 -12.37
C ALA A 73 -0.67 12.67 -11.85
N PRO A 74 -0.23 12.14 -10.70
CA PRO A 74 -1.02 11.33 -9.75
C PRO A 74 -2.09 12.17 -9.04
N ILE A 75 -3.18 11.53 -8.61
CA ILE A 75 -4.27 12.21 -7.91
C ILE A 75 -3.78 12.62 -6.51
N VAL A 76 -3.68 13.93 -6.29
CA VAL A 76 -3.35 14.51 -5.00
C VAL A 76 -4.59 15.18 -4.41
N VAL A 77 -4.93 14.79 -3.18
CA VAL A 77 -6.02 15.37 -2.42
C VAL A 77 -5.67 16.82 -2.10
N THR A 78 -6.48 17.77 -2.57
CA THR A 78 -6.29 19.20 -2.31
C THR A 78 -7.13 19.71 -1.17
N ASP A 79 -8.34 19.17 -1.02
CA ASP A 79 -9.30 19.61 -0.01
C ASP A 79 -10.10 18.42 0.51
N VAL A 80 -10.54 18.47 1.76
CA VAL A 80 -11.26 17.38 2.42
C VAL A 80 -12.43 17.94 3.20
N THR A 81 -13.62 17.44 2.90
CA THR A 81 -14.85 17.71 3.65
C THR A 81 -14.85 16.95 4.98
N PRO A 82 -15.69 17.32 5.97
CA PRO A 82 -15.78 16.58 7.23
C PRO A 82 -16.06 15.07 7.06
N VAL A 83 -16.75 14.67 5.99
CA VAL A 83 -17.01 13.25 5.68
C VAL A 83 -15.71 12.52 5.31
N GLY A 84 -14.89 13.10 4.44
CA GLY A 84 -13.60 12.52 4.05
C GLY A 84 -12.58 12.55 5.19
N ALA A 85 -12.62 13.59 6.02
CA ALA A 85 -11.76 13.70 7.19
C ALA A 85 -12.10 12.64 8.25
N ALA A 86 -13.40 12.36 8.45
CA ALA A 86 -13.88 11.28 9.31
C ALA A 86 -13.46 9.89 8.80
N ALA A 87 -13.34 9.72 7.47
CA ALA A 87 -12.78 8.52 6.86
C ALA A 87 -11.25 8.41 6.99
N GLY A 88 -10.55 9.49 7.38
CA GLY A 88 -9.09 9.51 7.56
C GLY A 88 -8.31 10.09 6.37
N VAL A 89 -9.00 10.60 5.35
CA VAL A 89 -8.36 11.30 4.23
C VAL A 89 -7.86 12.68 4.69
N LYS A 90 -6.69 13.08 4.22
CA LYS A 90 -6.11 14.41 4.49
C LYS A 90 -5.63 15.07 3.20
N ALA A 91 -5.65 16.39 3.18
CA ALA A 91 -5.04 17.16 2.10
C ALA A 91 -3.53 16.86 2.01
N GLY A 92 -3.00 16.82 0.80
CA GLY A 92 -1.61 16.44 0.49
C GLY A 92 -1.38 14.94 0.34
N MET A 93 -2.39 14.10 0.57
CA MET A 93 -2.29 12.66 0.31
C MET A 93 -2.39 12.36 -1.19
N THR A 94 -1.62 11.37 -1.65
CA THR A 94 -1.63 10.92 -3.04
C THR A 94 -2.31 9.57 -3.13
N LEU A 95 -3.32 9.43 -3.99
CA LEU A 95 -4.02 8.15 -4.20
C LEU A 95 -3.10 7.16 -4.92
N THR A 96 -2.87 5.98 -4.32
CA THR A 96 -2.03 4.92 -4.87
C THR A 96 -2.83 3.72 -5.37
N SER A 97 -3.94 3.40 -4.70
CA SER A 97 -4.81 2.28 -5.08
C SER A 97 -6.28 2.59 -4.81
N VAL A 98 -7.17 2.02 -5.63
CA VAL A 98 -8.63 2.06 -5.49
C VAL A 98 -9.15 0.64 -5.64
N GLY A 99 -9.57 0.03 -4.55
CA GLY A 99 -9.86 -1.40 -4.44
C GLY A 99 -8.66 -2.21 -4.95
N ASP A 100 -8.94 -3.13 -5.87
CA ASP A 100 -7.94 -3.99 -6.51
C ASP A 100 -7.14 -3.28 -7.62
N VAL A 101 -7.42 -2.00 -7.89
CA VAL A 101 -6.83 -1.26 -9.01
C VAL A 101 -5.74 -0.32 -8.49
N ALA A 102 -4.48 -0.67 -8.77
CA ALA A 102 -3.37 0.26 -8.60
C ALA A 102 -3.51 1.43 -9.58
N VAL A 103 -3.46 2.66 -9.05
CA VAL A 103 -3.66 3.92 -9.78
C VAL A 103 -2.62 5.01 -9.44
N GLY A 104 -1.65 4.68 -8.58
CA GLY A 104 -0.60 5.61 -8.17
C GLY A 104 0.36 5.97 -9.29
N ALA A 105 1.29 6.88 -9.00
CA ALA A 105 2.31 7.31 -9.97
C ALA A 105 3.10 6.13 -10.58
N ALA A 106 3.32 5.07 -9.80
CA ALA A 106 4.02 3.87 -10.24
C ALA A 106 3.20 2.98 -11.21
N SER A 107 1.87 3.16 -11.29
CA SER A 107 1.03 2.34 -12.17
C SER A 107 1.08 2.78 -13.63
N GLY A 108 1.67 3.94 -13.94
CA GLY A 108 1.76 4.49 -15.30
C GLY A 108 0.41 4.84 -15.94
N LYS A 109 -0.67 4.94 -15.15
CA LYS A 109 -2.02 5.23 -15.64
C LYS A 109 -2.25 6.73 -15.78
N GLU A 110 -2.99 7.12 -16.81
CA GLU A 110 -3.38 8.50 -17.01
C GLU A 110 -4.56 8.88 -16.10
N TYR A 111 -4.73 10.19 -15.88
CA TYR A 111 -5.80 10.72 -15.05
C TYR A 111 -7.18 10.19 -15.46
N GLY A 112 -7.43 10.07 -16.77
CA GLY A 112 -8.72 9.58 -17.29
C GLY A 112 -9.03 8.16 -16.85
N ASP A 113 -8.06 7.25 -16.88
CA ASP A 113 -8.26 5.85 -16.47
C ASP A 113 -8.40 5.72 -14.96
N VAL A 114 -7.59 6.48 -14.20
CA VAL A 114 -7.69 6.54 -12.74
C VAL A 114 -9.05 7.08 -12.30
N PHE A 115 -9.49 8.18 -12.91
CA PHE A 115 -10.78 8.79 -12.59
C PHE A 115 -11.95 7.87 -12.94
N LYS A 116 -11.89 7.17 -14.09
CA LYS A 116 -12.89 6.16 -14.45
C LYS A 116 -12.95 5.04 -13.41
N ALA A 117 -11.81 4.48 -13.00
CA ALA A 117 -11.76 3.43 -11.99
C ALA A 117 -12.33 3.90 -10.65
N LEU A 118 -11.94 5.10 -10.20
CA LEU A 118 -12.48 5.71 -8.99
C LEU A 118 -13.99 5.95 -9.10
N GLN A 119 -14.46 6.52 -10.19
CA GLN A 119 -15.87 6.81 -10.41
C GLN A 119 -16.73 5.54 -10.43
N GLN A 120 -16.25 4.49 -11.09
CA GLN A 120 -16.92 3.18 -11.14
C GLN A 120 -16.98 2.54 -9.76
N ALA A 121 -15.90 2.64 -8.98
CA ALA A 121 -15.86 2.11 -7.62
C ALA A 121 -16.79 2.89 -6.67
N VAL A 122 -16.85 4.22 -6.82
CA VAL A 122 -17.77 5.09 -6.06
C VAL A 122 -19.22 4.84 -6.41
N ASP A 123 -19.56 4.58 -7.68
CA ASP A 123 -20.93 4.33 -8.11
C ASP A 123 -21.52 3.05 -7.49
N ARG A 124 -20.65 2.08 -7.15
CA ARG A 124 -21.03 0.85 -6.44
C ARG A 124 -21.34 1.07 -4.95
N LEU A 125 -20.98 2.21 -4.37
CA LEU A 125 -21.24 2.52 -2.96
C LEU A 125 -22.67 3.04 -2.76
N PRO A 126 -23.35 2.63 -1.68
CA PRO A 126 -24.65 3.19 -1.34
C PRO A 126 -24.53 4.68 -1.04
N LEU A 127 -25.59 5.43 -1.37
CA LEU A 127 -25.71 6.83 -0.98
C LEU A 127 -25.70 6.91 0.55
N GLY A 128 -24.77 7.68 1.12
CA GLY A 128 -24.86 8.02 2.53
C GLY A 128 -26.00 9.00 2.73
N GLU A 129 -27.07 8.57 3.40
CA GLU A 129 -28.05 9.49 3.97
C GLU A 129 -27.32 10.34 5.03
N ALA A 130 -27.44 11.66 4.87
CA ALA A 130 -26.85 12.69 5.73
C ALA A 130 -27.62 12.86 7.04
#